data_AF-A0A7W5V225-F1
#
_entry.id   AF-A0A7W5V225-F1
#
_cell.length_a   1.000
_cell.length_b   1.000
_cell.length_c   1.000
_cell.angle_alpha   90.00
_cell.angle_beta   90.00
_cell.angle_gamma   90.00
#
_symmetry.space_group_name_H-M   'P 1'
#
loop_
_entity.id
_entity.type
_entity.pdbx_description
1 polymer ?
#
loop_
_entity_poly.entity_id
_entity_poly.type
_entity_poly.pdbx_seq_one_letter_code
_entity_poly.pdbx_strand_id
1 'polypeptide(L)'
;MPDVIELVSDWAGRPVRQTPIKGGLSHLIARVETGDGERWLLRVLDPAVCSAGLGIPMEQEIENTIRAADTGVGPKVIHHFPEVHALLIEYLDGVTLNAAQVPRHLDAIATACRTLHAGPRFVNDFSIFDKLRDFRRLCRTNGLAIPPGYDDILPTVADIERAMPAVPTVPCHNDLLAENFIAQGDEIRIVDYQLSGNNDPAFELGDIAAEADLDPDQTARLARAYFATGEHDSRVRLFHIMSNVTWTLWFSVHHGLLDRQADFDYAAEAAGKFARALRDLDGVGRLIDDVRRH
;
A
#
# COMPACT_ATOMS: atom_id res chain seq x y z
N MET A 1 1.83 -4.44 -29.17
CA MET A 1 2.62 -3.50 -28.37
C MET A 1 4.08 -3.80 -28.65
N PRO A 2 4.96 -2.79 -28.79
CA PRO A 2 6.40 -3.04 -28.88
C PRO A 2 6.83 -3.91 -27.69
N ASP A 3 7.79 -4.81 -27.91
CA ASP A 3 8.34 -5.60 -26.82
C ASP A 3 9.06 -4.63 -25.87
N VAL A 4 8.58 -4.55 -24.62
CA VAL A 4 9.11 -3.60 -23.63
C VAL A 4 10.61 -3.79 -23.42
N ILE A 5 11.13 -5.01 -23.62
CA ILE A 5 12.57 -5.27 -23.50
C ILE A 5 13.38 -4.70 -24.67
N GLU A 6 12.78 -4.60 -25.87
CA GLU A 6 13.40 -3.94 -27.02
C GLU A 6 13.50 -2.43 -26.74
N LEU A 7 12.43 -1.81 -26.22
CA LEU A 7 12.45 -0.39 -25.81
C LEU A 7 13.55 -0.11 -24.78
N VAL A 8 13.69 -0.98 -23.78
CA VAL A 8 14.75 -0.84 -22.76
C VAL A 8 16.14 -1.02 -23.37
N SER A 9 16.31 -1.97 -24.30
CA SER A 9 17.58 -2.20 -25.00
C SER A 9 17.98 -1.00 -25.86
N ASP A 10 17.02 -0.44 -26.60
CA ASP A 10 17.21 0.72 -27.46
C ASP A 10 17.57 1.97 -26.64
N TRP A 11 16.85 2.21 -25.54
CA TRP A 11 17.16 3.29 -24.60
C TRP A 11 18.56 3.12 -23.98
N ALA A 12 18.89 1.90 -23.54
CA ALA A 12 20.19 1.61 -22.94
C ALA A 12 21.34 1.66 -23.96
N GLY A 13 21.02 1.62 -25.27
CA GLY A 13 22.00 1.54 -26.36
C GLY A 13 22.77 0.20 -26.39
N ARG A 14 22.24 -0.84 -25.74
CA ARG A 14 22.89 -2.15 -25.58
C ARG A 14 21.89 -3.26 -25.24
N PRO A 15 22.21 -4.53 -25.54
CA PRO A 15 21.38 -5.65 -25.16
C PRO A 15 21.22 -5.76 -23.64
N VAL A 16 20.00 -6.07 -23.20
CA VAL A 16 19.70 -6.38 -21.79
C VAL A 16 19.09 -7.77 -21.64
N ARG A 17 19.21 -8.33 -20.44
CA ARG A 17 18.58 -9.58 -20.05
C ARG A 17 17.45 -9.31 -19.05
N GLN A 18 16.27 -9.82 -19.34
CA GLN A 18 15.13 -9.79 -18.41
C GLN A 18 15.05 -11.08 -17.60
N THR A 19 14.79 -10.95 -16.30
CA THR A 19 14.41 -12.05 -15.41
C THR A 19 13.12 -11.65 -14.68
N PRO A 20 11.96 -12.25 -14.98
CA PRO A 20 10.72 -12.00 -14.25
C PRO A 20 10.89 -12.26 -12.75
N ILE A 21 10.39 -11.35 -11.92
CA ILE A 21 10.35 -11.53 -10.47
C ILE A 21 8.98 -12.10 -10.11
N LYS A 22 8.97 -13.16 -9.30
CA LYS A 22 7.74 -13.69 -8.71
C LYS A 22 7.39 -12.86 -7.48
N GLY A 23 6.17 -12.31 -7.43
CA GLY A 23 5.72 -11.38 -6.40
C GLY A 23 5.23 -10.08 -7.06
N GLY A 24 4.06 -9.58 -6.62
CA GLY A 24 3.31 -8.53 -7.31
C GLY A 24 2.09 -9.10 -8.03
N LEU A 25 0.92 -9.03 -7.38
CA LEU A 25 -0.34 -9.59 -7.92
C LEU A 25 -0.89 -8.77 -9.10
N SER A 26 -0.52 -7.49 -9.16
CA SER A 26 -1.13 -6.48 -10.03
C SER A 26 -0.36 -6.26 -11.35
N HIS A 27 0.98 -6.27 -11.31
CA HIS A 27 1.81 -5.74 -12.39
C HIS A 27 2.94 -6.69 -12.81
N LEU A 28 3.40 -6.55 -14.06
CA LEU A 28 4.61 -7.25 -14.49
C LEU A 28 5.82 -6.53 -13.88
N ILE A 29 6.60 -7.28 -13.10
CA ILE A 29 7.85 -6.83 -12.50
C ILE A 29 8.97 -7.76 -12.96
N ALA A 30 10.05 -7.18 -13.46
CA ALA A 30 11.22 -7.94 -13.89
C ALA A 30 12.52 -7.24 -13.54
N ARG A 31 13.52 -8.02 -13.14
CA ARG A 31 14.89 -7.54 -13.09
C ARG A 31 15.43 -7.43 -14.51
N VAL A 32 16.07 -6.31 -14.82
CA VAL A 32 16.77 -6.08 -16.08
C VAL A 32 18.26 -5.93 -15.77
N GLU A 33 19.10 -6.62 -16.53
CA GLU A 33 20.55 -6.65 -16.33
C GLU A 33 21.28 -6.38 -17.66
N THR A 34 22.27 -5.52 -17.62
CA THR A 34 23.18 -5.28 -18.76
C THR A 34 24.38 -6.24 -18.71
N GLY A 35 25.08 -6.42 -19.84
CA GLY A 35 26.28 -7.26 -19.90
C GLY A 35 27.47 -6.77 -19.05
N ASP A 36 27.50 -5.49 -18.68
CA ASP A 36 28.49 -4.87 -17.80
C ASP A 36 28.07 -4.82 -16.32
N GLY A 37 26.91 -5.39 -15.97
CA GLY A 37 26.50 -5.61 -14.58
C GLY A 37 25.62 -4.53 -13.96
N GLU A 38 25.13 -3.56 -14.74
CA GLU A 38 24.08 -2.66 -14.26
C GLU A 38 22.77 -3.42 -14.09
N ARG A 39 22.02 -3.08 -13.03
CA ARG A 39 20.78 -3.74 -12.66
C ARG A 39 19.68 -2.72 -12.43
N TRP A 40 18.53 -3.00 -13.02
CA TRP A 40 17.33 -2.20 -12.87
C TRP A 40 16.12 -3.10 -12.59
N LEU A 41 15.04 -2.48 -12.13
CA LEU A 41 13.74 -3.10 -12.07
C LEU A 41 12.86 -2.47 -13.15
N LEU A 42 12.34 -3.30 -14.05
CA LEU A 42 11.31 -2.91 -15.00
C LEU A 42 9.94 -3.21 -14.39
N ARG A 43 9.09 -2.19 -14.33
CA ARG A 43 7.70 -2.29 -13.89
C ARG A 43 6.80 -1.85 -15.02
N VAL A 44 5.91 -2.73 -15.48
CA VAL A 44 4.93 -2.44 -16.53
C VAL A 44 3.55 -2.45 -15.90
N LEU A 45 2.87 -1.31 -15.95
CA LEU A 45 1.55 -1.16 -15.35
C LEU A 45 0.50 -1.86 -16.22
N ASP A 46 -0.43 -2.55 -15.56
CA ASP A 46 -1.49 -3.29 -16.23
C ASP A 46 -2.78 -2.45 -16.17
N PRO A 47 -3.32 -2.01 -17.33
CA PRO A 47 -4.57 -1.25 -17.37
C PRO A 47 -5.75 -1.95 -16.68
N ALA A 48 -5.74 -3.28 -16.60
CA ALA A 48 -6.79 -4.05 -15.93
C ALA A 48 -6.86 -3.76 -14.42
N VAL A 49 -5.73 -3.47 -13.77
CA VAL A 49 -5.68 -3.15 -12.32
C VAL A 49 -6.41 -1.84 -12.03
N CYS A 50 -6.08 -0.79 -12.80
CA CYS A 50 -6.78 0.49 -12.72
C CYS A 50 -8.27 0.33 -13.08
N SER A 51 -8.57 -0.43 -14.14
CA SER A 51 -9.96 -0.63 -14.60
C SER A 51 -10.82 -1.40 -13.59
N ALA A 52 -10.21 -2.30 -12.82
CA ALA A 52 -10.86 -3.02 -11.71
C ALA A 52 -11.00 -2.16 -10.43
N GLY A 53 -10.44 -0.95 -10.40
CA GLY A 53 -10.47 -0.05 -9.24
C GLY A 53 -9.54 -0.49 -8.11
N LEU A 54 -8.54 -1.32 -8.40
CA LEU A 54 -7.59 -1.87 -7.43
C LEU A 54 -6.33 -1.01 -7.25
N GLY A 55 -6.07 -0.09 -8.18
CA GLY A 55 -5.03 0.95 -8.09
C GLY A 55 -5.55 2.32 -8.48
N ILE A 56 -4.68 3.32 -8.45
CA ILE A 56 -4.94 4.66 -9.00
C ILE A 56 -4.71 4.68 -10.52
N PRO A 57 -5.14 5.73 -11.24
CA PRO A 57 -4.79 5.90 -12.65
C PRO A 57 -3.28 5.79 -12.89
N MET A 58 -2.87 5.06 -13.94
CA MET A 58 -1.47 4.71 -14.20
C MET A 58 -0.57 5.94 -14.30
N GLU A 59 -1.05 7.04 -14.90
CA GLU A 59 -0.31 8.30 -14.99
C GLU A 59 -0.06 8.93 -13.62
N GLN A 60 -1.01 8.78 -12.69
CA GLN A 60 -0.87 9.25 -11.31
C GLN A 60 0.11 8.38 -10.53
N GLU A 61 0.06 7.05 -10.71
CA GLU A 61 1.03 6.12 -10.11
C GLU A 61 2.46 6.42 -10.57
N ILE A 62 2.65 6.66 -11.87
CA ILE A 62 3.95 7.02 -12.42
C ILE A 62 4.46 8.33 -11.80
N GLU A 63 3.64 9.37 -11.80
CA GLU A 63 4.01 10.67 -11.24
C GLU A 63 4.29 10.60 -9.73
N ASN A 64 3.47 9.87 -8.97
CA ASN A 64 3.70 9.68 -7.54
C ASN A 64 4.95 8.85 -7.27
N THR A 65 5.27 7.85 -8.11
CA THR A 65 6.52 7.09 -8.02
C THR A 65 7.74 7.99 -8.23
N ILE A 66 7.68 8.91 -9.21
CA ILE A 66 8.73 9.92 -9.43
C ILE A 66 8.88 10.83 -8.21
N ARG A 67 7.77 11.35 -7.67
CA ARG A 67 7.76 12.20 -6.47
C ARG A 67 8.30 11.49 -5.22
N ALA A 68 7.98 10.21 -5.06
CA ALA A 68 8.51 9.41 -3.97
C ALA A 68 10.02 9.18 -4.12
N ALA A 69 10.53 9.03 -5.34
CA ALA A 69 11.95 8.91 -5.62
C ALA A 69 12.74 10.16 -5.19
N ASP A 70 12.16 11.37 -5.34
CA ASP A 70 12.79 12.63 -4.93
C ASP A 70 13.06 12.71 -3.41
N THR A 71 12.35 11.92 -2.61
CA THR A 71 12.56 11.85 -1.15
C THR A 71 13.75 10.97 -0.76
N GLY A 72 14.24 10.14 -1.68
CA GLY A 72 15.23 9.09 -1.40
C GLY A 72 14.66 7.83 -0.76
N VAL A 73 13.41 7.83 -0.27
CA VAL A 73 12.76 6.62 0.27
C VAL A 73 12.32 5.68 -0.86
N GLY A 74 11.74 6.24 -1.93
CA GLY A 74 11.42 5.51 -3.14
C GLY A 74 12.67 5.14 -3.94
N PRO A 75 12.64 4.07 -4.76
CA PRO A 75 13.71 3.78 -5.72
C PRO A 75 13.81 4.91 -6.75
N LYS A 76 15.02 5.24 -7.20
CA LYS A 76 15.18 6.25 -8.26
C LYS A 76 14.48 5.82 -9.53
N VAL A 77 13.76 6.74 -10.18
CA VAL A 77 13.21 6.50 -11.52
C VAL A 77 14.31 6.79 -12.55
N ILE A 78 14.77 5.75 -13.24
CA ILE A 78 15.83 5.84 -14.25
C ILE A 78 15.25 6.29 -15.59
N HIS A 79 14.12 5.72 -15.97
CA HIS A 79 13.41 6.07 -17.20
C HIS A 79 11.92 5.78 -17.12
N HIS A 80 11.14 6.50 -17.91
CA HIS A 80 9.69 6.32 -18.08
C HIS A 80 9.38 6.12 -19.57
N PHE A 81 8.69 5.01 -19.88
CA PHE A 81 8.22 4.64 -21.21
C PHE A 81 6.70 4.87 -21.29
N PRO A 82 6.23 6.08 -21.65
CA PRO A 82 4.81 6.42 -21.66
C PRO A 82 3.98 5.58 -22.64
N GLU A 83 4.57 5.12 -23.74
CA GLU A 83 3.91 4.34 -24.79
C GLU A 83 3.45 2.94 -24.34
N VAL A 84 3.99 2.45 -23.22
CA VAL A 84 3.67 1.14 -22.63
C VAL A 84 3.38 1.23 -21.13
N HIS A 85 3.21 2.44 -20.58
CA HIS A 85 3.01 2.69 -19.15
C HIS A 85 4.02 1.94 -18.27
N ALA A 86 5.31 2.05 -18.60
CA ALA A 86 6.37 1.33 -17.90
C ALA A 86 7.41 2.26 -17.27
N LEU A 87 7.96 1.84 -16.14
CA LEU A 87 9.05 2.48 -15.45
C LEU A 87 10.25 1.55 -15.38
N LEU A 88 11.42 2.10 -15.68
CA LEU A 88 12.70 1.52 -15.31
C LEU A 88 13.19 2.24 -14.06
N ILE A 89 13.30 1.51 -12.95
CA ILE A 89 13.66 2.06 -11.65
C ILE A 89 14.91 1.38 -11.09
N GLU A 90 15.52 2.02 -10.11
CA GLU A 90 16.65 1.52 -9.34
C GLU A 90 16.37 0.10 -8.81
N TYR A 91 17.30 -0.81 -9.05
CA TYR A 91 17.29 -2.09 -8.35
C TYR A 91 17.88 -1.91 -6.95
N LEU A 92 17.06 -2.14 -5.93
CA LEU A 92 17.47 -1.99 -4.53
C LEU A 92 18.17 -3.26 -4.04
N ASP A 93 19.46 -3.14 -3.71
CA ASP A 93 20.22 -4.19 -3.04
C ASP A 93 19.84 -4.23 -1.56
N GLY A 94 18.82 -5.01 -1.21
CA GLY A 94 18.32 -5.14 0.16
C GLY A 94 17.51 -6.41 0.38
N VAL A 95 16.94 -6.52 1.58
CA VAL A 95 16.09 -7.65 1.98
C VAL A 95 14.66 -7.18 2.06
N THR A 96 13.79 -7.75 1.23
CA THR A 96 12.33 -7.60 1.37
C THR A 96 11.89 -8.15 2.71
N LEU A 97 11.18 -7.34 3.49
CA LEU A 97 10.65 -7.79 4.77
C LEU A 97 9.44 -8.72 4.59
N ASN A 98 9.21 -9.57 5.59
CA ASN A 98 7.91 -10.21 5.82
C ASN A 98 7.26 -9.66 7.09
N ALA A 99 5.97 -9.94 7.28
CA ALA A 99 5.18 -9.42 8.41
C ALA A 99 5.86 -9.69 9.78
N ALA A 100 6.46 -10.86 9.98
CA ALA A 100 7.13 -11.22 11.23
C ALA A 100 8.41 -10.42 11.51
N GLN A 101 8.99 -9.76 10.50
CA GLN A 101 10.16 -8.90 10.64
C GLN A 101 9.81 -7.43 10.92
N VAL A 102 8.59 -6.97 10.59
CA VAL A 102 8.14 -5.58 10.80
C VAL A 102 8.29 -5.10 12.24
N PRO A 103 7.91 -5.86 13.30
CA PRO A 103 8.06 -5.40 14.69
C PRO A 103 9.48 -5.02 15.11
N ARG A 104 10.50 -5.57 14.43
CA ARG A 104 11.92 -5.28 14.70
C ARG A 104 12.39 -3.98 14.04
N HIS A 105 11.66 -3.46 13.07
CA HIS A 105 12.04 -2.32 12.24
C HIS A 105 11.14 -1.08 12.43
N LEU A 106 10.24 -1.06 13.44
CA LEU A 106 9.23 0.01 13.60
C LEU A 106 9.82 1.43 13.57
N ASP A 107 10.98 1.65 14.20
CA ASP A 107 11.61 2.98 14.26
C ASP A 107 12.17 3.41 12.89
N ALA A 108 12.75 2.46 12.14
CA ALA A 108 13.24 2.69 10.78
C ALA A 108 12.09 2.89 9.79
N ILE A 109 11.01 2.12 9.92
CA ILE A 109 9.78 2.26 9.13
C ILE A 109 9.12 3.62 9.40
N ALA A 110 8.99 4.04 10.67
CA ALA A 110 8.46 5.35 11.02
C ALA A 110 9.32 6.48 10.43
N THR A 111 10.64 6.30 10.39
CA THR A 111 11.57 7.24 9.75
C THR A 111 11.35 7.31 8.24
N ALA A 112 11.23 6.17 7.55
CA ALA A 112 10.93 6.13 6.12
C ALA A 112 9.59 6.82 5.80
N CYS A 113 8.55 6.56 6.61
CA CYS A 113 7.25 7.23 6.47
C CYS A 113 7.39 8.75 6.63
N ARG A 114 8.11 9.24 7.65
CA ARG A 114 8.34 10.70 7.81
C ARG A 114 9.04 11.31 6.61
N THR A 115 10.06 10.64 6.08
CA THR A 115 10.82 11.15 4.93
C THR A 115 9.93 11.20 3.68
N LEU A 116 9.10 10.18 3.44
CA LEU A 116 8.11 10.21 2.37
C LEU A 116 7.10 11.35 2.56
N HIS A 117 6.50 11.43 3.75
CA HIS A 117 5.44 12.39 4.10
C HIS A 117 5.91 13.86 4.09
N ALA A 118 7.21 14.11 4.29
CA ALA A 118 7.84 15.42 4.15
C ALA A 118 8.18 15.79 2.70
N GLY A 119 8.00 14.85 1.77
CA GLY A 119 8.27 15.02 0.35
C GLY A 119 7.24 15.89 -0.40
N PRO A 120 7.39 16.00 -1.72
CA PRO A 120 6.40 16.67 -2.56
C PRO A 120 5.04 15.96 -2.45
N ARG A 121 3.96 16.75 -2.41
CA ARG A 121 2.58 16.22 -2.42
C ARG A 121 2.36 15.31 -3.62
N PHE A 122 1.53 14.29 -3.49
CA PHE A 122 1.06 13.48 -4.60
C PHE A 122 -0.03 14.18 -5.42
N VAL A 123 -0.25 13.73 -6.66
CA VAL A 123 -1.19 14.38 -7.60
C VAL A 123 -2.66 14.10 -7.31
N ASN A 124 -2.93 13.17 -6.42
CA ASN A 124 -4.27 12.76 -6.00
C ASN A 124 -4.35 12.70 -4.49
N ASP A 125 -5.58 12.72 -3.99
CA ASP A 125 -5.89 12.45 -2.59
C ASP A 125 -6.37 11.01 -2.44
N PHE A 126 -6.29 10.49 -1.21
CA PHE A 126 -6.77 9.16 -0.86
C PHE A 126 -7.59 9.23 0.44
N SER A 127 -8.58 8.35 0.55
CA SER A 127 -9.41 8.19 1.74
C SER A 127 -9.81 6.73 1.86
N ILE A 128 -9.48 6.10 3.00
CA ILE A 128 -9.83 4.71 3.23
C ILE A 128 -11.36 4.50 3.26
N PHE A 129 -12.11 5.50 3.70
CA PHE A 129 -13.58 5.44 3.72
C PHE A 129 -14.17 5.51 2.31
N ASP A 130 -13.60 6.33 1.42
CA ASP A 130 -14.02 6.36 0.02
C ASP A 130 -13.65 5.06 -0.69
N LYS A 131 -12.44 4.53 -0.42
CA LYS A 131 -12.00 3.23 -0.95
C LYS A 131 -12.93 2.09 -0.51
N LEU A 132 -13.36 2.10 0.75
CA LEU A 132 -14.37 1.17 1.26
C LEU A 132 -15.70 1.29 0.49
N ARG A 133 -16.19 2.52 0.28
CA ARG A 133 -17.42 2.74 -0.51
C ARG A 133 -17.28 2.21 -1.94
N ASP A 134 -16.12 2.42 -2.56
CA ASP A 134 -15.83 1.93 -3.91
C ASP A 134 -15.80 0.41 -3.99
N PHE A 135 -15.10 -0.27 -3.08
CA PHE A 135 -15.09 -1.73 -3.06
C PHE A 135 -16.46 -2.31 -2.77
N ARG A 136 -17.23 -1.73 -1.84
CA ARG A 136 -18.62 -2.15 -1.59
C ARG A 136 -19.48 -1.99 -2.84
N ARG A 137 -19.34 -0.88 -3.57
CA ARG A 137 -20.04 -0.67 -4.85
C ARG A 137 -19.66 -1.74 -5.86
N LEU A 138 -18.37 -2.02 -6.04
CA LEU A 138 -17.88 -3.05 -6.95
C LEU A 138 -18.41 -4.45 -6.60
N CYS A 139 -18.37 -4.83 -5.32
CA CYS A 139 -18.93 -6.10 -4.86
C CYS A 139 -20.42 -6.21 -5.17
N ARG A 140 -21.21 -5.15 -4.88
CA ARG A 140 -22.66 -5.16 -5.11
C ARG A 140 -23.01 -5.18 -6.60
N THR A 141 -22.35 -4.36 -7.41
CA THR A 141 -22.62 -4.25 -8.85
C THR A 141 -22.28 -5.53 -9.60
N ASN A 142 -21.23 -6.24 -9.18
CA ASN A 142 -20.78 -7.48 -9.85
C ASN A 142 -21.24 -8.76 -9.14
N GLY A 143 -22.01 -8.66 -8.04
CA GLY A 143 -22.49 -9.83 -7.29
C GLY A 143 -21.36 -10.63 -6.62
N LEU A 144 -20.28 -9.96 -6.21
CA LEU A 144 -19.11 -10.61 -5.62
C LEU A 144 -19.39 -11.02 -4.17
N ALA A 145 -18.87 -12.18 -3.78
CA ALA A 145 -19.00 -12.68 -2.42
C ALA A 145 -18.20 -11.83 -1.44
N ILE A 146 -18.80 -11.53 -0.29
CA ILE A 146 -18.17 -10.85 0.85
C ILE A 146 -18.38 -11.68 2.12
N PRO A 147 -17.53 -11.53 3.16
CA PRO A 147 -17.69 -12.31 4.39
C PRO A 147 -19.06 -12.12 5.05
N PRO A 148 -19.67 -13.19 5.60
CA PRO A 148 -20.92 -13.07 6.36
C PRO A 148 -20.79 -12.09 7.54
N GLY A 149 -21.81 -11.27 7.77
CA GLY A 149 -21.82 -10.27 8.85
C GLY A 149 -21.01 -8.99 8.55
N TYR A 150 -20.39 -8.88 7.36
CA TYR A 150 -19.63 -7.68 6.99
C TYR A 150 -20.47 -6.40 7.04
N ASP A 151 -21.72 -6.45 6.57
CA ASP A 151 -22.59 -5.27 6.58
C ASP A 151 -23.06 -4.88 8.00
N ASP A 152 -22.97 -5.78 8.99
CA ASP A 152 -23.43 -5.52 10.36
C ASP A 152 -22.54 -4.53 11.10
N ILE A 153 -21.27 -4.38 10.70
CA ILE A 153 -20.31 -3.46 11.33
C ILE A 153 -20.31 -2.05 10.73
N LEU A 154 -21.07 -1.81 9.66
CA LEU A 154 -21.07 -0.53 8.95
C LEU A 154 -21.57 0.67 9.79
N PRO A 155 -22.54 0.52 10.72
CA PRO A 155 -22.86 1.61 11.64
C PRO A 155 -21.65 2.03 12.47
N THR A 156 -20.86 1.07 12.97
CA THR A 156 -19.63 1.34 13.70
C THR A 156 -18.58 2.01 12.83
N VAL A 157 -18.41 1.57 11.58
CA VAL A 157 -17.53 2.22 10.61
C VAL A 157 -17.93 3.69 10.40
N ALA A 158 -19.22 3.99 10.28
CA ALA A 158 -19.70 5.35 10.14
C ALA A 158 -19.45 6.21 11.40
N ASP A 159 -19.48 5.60 12.59
CA ASP A 159 -19.13 6.26 13.84
C ASP A 159 -17.63 6.56 13.95
N ILE A 160 -16.78 5.63 13.49
CA ILE A 160 -15.33 5.84 13.36
C ILE A 160 -15.05 7.00 12.41
N GLU A 161 -15.62 6.99 11.21
CA GLU A 161 -15.43 8.04 10.22
C GLU A 161 -15.83 9.42 10.76
N ARG A 162 -16.99 9.51 11.43
CA ARG A 162 -17.46 10.77 12.02
C ARG A 162 -16.58 11.27 13.16
N ALA A 163 -15.83 10.38 13.81
CA ALA A 163 -14.92 10.75 14.88
C ALA A 163 -13.59 11.31 14.35
N MET A 164 -13.23 11.04 13.10
CA MET A 164 -11.94 11.46 12.55
C MET A 164 -11.85 12.98 12.42
N PRO A 165 -10.77 13.60 12.91
CA PRO A 165 -10.54 15.03 12.72
C PRO A 165 -10.12 15.32 11.28
N ALA A 166 -10.44 16.52 10.81
CA ALA A 166 -9.83 17.04 9.59
C ALA A 166 -8.39 17.45 9.90
N VAL A 167 -7.42 16.77 9.29
CA VAL A 167 -5.99 17.09 9.44
C VAL A 167 -5.36 17.44 8.08
N PRO A 168 -4.25 18.18 8.06
CA PRO A 168 -3.46 18.34 6.85
C PRO A 168 -3.03 16.97 6.32
N THR A 169 -3.34 16.69 5.05
CA THR A 169 -2.90 15.46 4.39
C THR A 169 -1.46 15.58 3.91
N VAL A 170 -0.76 14.45 3.87
CA VAL A 170 0.63 14.32 3.41
C VAL A 170 0.71 13.22 2.35
N PRO A 171 1.73 13.20 1.47
CA PRO A 171 1.89 12.12 0.50
C PRO A 171 2.07 10.78 1.22
N CYS A 172 1.06 9.91 1.14
CA CYS A 172 1.05 8.58 1.75
C CYS A 172 1.07 7.50 0.67
N HIS A 173 1.69 6.39 0.99
CA HIS A 173 1.69 5.17 0.20
C HIS A 173 0.33 4.45 0.26
N ASN A 174 -0.31 4.42 1.43
CA ASN A 174 -1.64 3.84 1.71
C ASN A 174 -1.79 2.32 1.50
N ASP A 175 -0.69 1.57 1.41
CA ASP A 175 -0.70 0.12 1.12
C ASP A 175 0.63 -0.52 1.58
N LEU A 176 1.02 -0.25 2.83
CA LEU A 176 2.33 -0.63 3.35
C LEU A 176 2.30 -1.98 4.06
N LEU A 177 2.04 -3.02 3.27
CA LEU A 177 2.34 -4.40 3.62
C LEU A 177 3.86 -4.67 3.63
N ALA A 178 4.27 -5.74 4.32
CA ALA A 178 5.67 -5.98 4.63
C ALA A 178 6.57 -6.10 3.39
N GLU A 179 6.03 -6.68 2.32
CA GLU A 179 6.71 -6.92 1.06
C GLU A 179 7.05 -5.61 0.31
N ASN A 180 6.42 -4.49 0.68
CA ASN A 180 6.75 -3.16 0.15
C ASN A 180 7.92 -2.48 0.88
N PHE A 181 8.44 -3.09 1.95
CA PHE A 181 9.64 -2.63 2.63
C PHE A 181 10.89 -3.39 2.19
N ILE A 182 11.90 -2.64 1.75
CA ILE A 182 13.24 -3.17 1.46
C ILE A 182 14.22 -2.64 2.51
N ALA A 183 14.72 -3.53 3.37
CA ALA A 183 15.74 -3.19 4.35
C ALA A 183 17.14 -3.14 3.71
N GLN A 184 17.83 -2.01 3.88
CA GLN A 184 19.20 -1.77 3.45
C GLN A 184 20.05 -1.34 4.64
N GLY A 185 20.57 -2.32 5.39
CA GLY A 185 21.21 -2.05 6.68
C GLY A 185 20.19 -1.55 7.69
N ASP A 186 20.38 -0.34 8.20
CA ASP A 186 19.48 0.31 9.17
C ASP A 186 18.39 1.18 8.50
N GLU A 187 18.41 1.28 7.16
CA GLU A 187 17.45 2.06 6.39
C GLU A 187 16.33 1.19 5.82
N ILE A 188 15.14 1.78 5.69
CA ILE A 188 13.99 1.18 5.00
C ILE A 188 13.68 2.00 3.76
N ARG A 189 13.66 1.32 2.60
CA ARG A 189 13.15 1.86 1.34
C ARG A 189 11.74 1.34 1.10
N ILE A 190 10.94 2.12 0.37
CA ILE A 190 9.54 1.79 0.07
C ILE A 190 9.36 1.68 -1.44
N VAL A 191 8.74 0.59 -1.88
CA VAL A 191 8.38 0.31 -3.27
C VAL A 191 6.87 0.16 -3.41
N ASP A 192 6.37 0.14 -4.65
CA ASP A 192 4.97 -0.16 -4.98
C ASP A 192 3.89 0.91 -4.68
N TYR A 193 4.01 2.09 -5.29
CA TYR A 193 3.09 3.23 -5.08
C TYR A 193 1.70 3.12 -5.78
N GLN A 194 1.17 1.90 -6.01
CA GLN A 194 -0.09 1.66 -6.76
C GLN A 194 -1.35 2.30 -6.14
N LEU A 195 -1.33 2.55 -4.83
CA LEU A 195 -2.44 3.15 -4.06
C LEU A 195 -2.05 4.50 -3.43
N SER A 196 -0.93 5.05 -3.87
CA SER A 196 -0.41 6.31 -3.34
C SER A 196 -1.38 7.49 -3.52
N GLY A 197 -1.36 8.41 -2.56
CA GLY A 197 -2.19 9.62 -2.57
C GLY A 197 -2.04 10.39 -1.27
N ASN A 198 -2.40 11.68 -1.27
CA ASN A 198 -2.33 12.47 -0.05
C ASN A 198 -3.41 12.02 0.93
N ASN A 199 -3.02 11.65 2.15
CA ASN A 199 -3.93 11.12 3.16
C ASN A 199 -3.55 11.56 4.58
N ASP A 200 -4.35 11.18 5.59
CA ASP A 200 -3.98 11.28 7.00
C ASP A 200 -2.78 10.33 7.28
N PRO A 201 -1.64 10.84 7.79
CA PRO A 201 -0.50 9.99 8.12
C PRO A 201 -0.80 8.93 9.19
N ALA A 202 -1.82 9.12 10.02
CA ALA A 202 -2.24 8.10 10.98
C ALA A 202 -2.89 6.89 10.29
N PHE A 203 -3.46 7.06 9.08
CA PHE A 203 -3.91 5.92 8.29
C PHE A 203 -2.74 5.04 7.88
N GLU A 204 -1.68 5.63 7.34
CA GLU A 204 -0.47 4.88 6.93
C GLU A 204 0.07 4.00 8.06
N LEU A 205 0.19 4.55 9.28
CA LEU A 205 0.68 3.77 10.42
C LEU A 205 -0.31 2.71 10.88
N GLY A 206 -1.61 3.00 10.79
CA GLY A 206 -2.67 2.04 11.09
C GLY A 206 -2.65 0.86 10.10
N ASP A 207 -2.43 1.16 8.83
CA ASP A 207 -2.32 0.20 7.74
C ASP A 207 -1.14 -0.76 7.93
N ILE A 208 0.07 -0.21 8.16
CA ILE A 208 1.26 -1.01 8.51
C ILE A 208 0.98 -1.94 9.69
N ALA A 209 0.31 -1.42 10.71
CA ALA A 209 -0.02 -2.19 11.89
C ALA A 209 -1.01 -3.33 11.60
N ALA A 210 -1.97 -3.12 10.70
CA ALA A 210 -2.95 -4.12 10.31
C ALA A 210 -2.32 -5.21 9.44
N GLU A 211 -1.52 -4.83 8.45
CA GLU A 211 -0.85 -5.75 7.54
C GLU A 211 0.18 -6.64 8.26
N ALA A 212 0.88 -6.09 9.25
CA ALA A 212 1.82 -6.85 10.08
C ALA A 212 1.18 -7.52 11.33
N ASP A 213 -0.15 -7.42 11.50
CA ASP A 213 -0.90 -7.91 12.68
C ASP A 213 -0.26 -7.50 14.02
N LEU A 214 0.13 -6.23 14.13
CA LEU A 214 0.77 -5.67 15.32
C LEU A 214 -0.21 -5.57 16.48
N ASP A 215 0.27 -5.93 17.67
CA ASP A 215 -0.48 -5.79 18.91
C ASP A 215 -0.70 -4.31 19.34
N PRO A 216 -1.55 -4.04 20.35
CA PRO A 216 -1.75 -2.71 20.95
C PRO A 216 -0.47 -1.91 21.21
N ASP A 217 0.50 -2.52 21.87
CA ASP A 217 1.73 -1.86 22.33
C ASP A 217 2.69 -1.60 21.17
N GLN A 218 2.81 -2.54 20.24
CA GLN A 218 3.62 -2.41 19.02
C GLN A 218 3.12 -1.29 18.12
N THR A 219 1.79 -1.16 17.97
CA THR A 219 1.25 -0.07 17.14
C THR A 219 1.37 1.28 17.83
N ALA A 220 1.19 1.35 19.15
CA ALA A 220 1.46 2.56 19.90
C ALA A 220 2.95 2.96 19.78
N ARG A 221 3.87 1.97 19.80
CA ARG A 221 5.30 2.21 19.54
C ARG A 221 5.52 2.77 18.13
N LEU A 222 4.92 2.19 17.08
CA LEU A 222 5.03 2.72 15.72
C LEU A 222 4.49 4.15 15.62
N ALA A 223 3.30 4.40 16.18
CA ALA A 223 2.65 5.71 16.19
C ALA A 223 3.53 6.77 16.87
N ARG A 224 4.04 6.46 18.06
CA ARG A 224 4.90 7.36 18.84
C ARG A 224 6.28 7.53 18.21
N ALA A 225 6.82 6.50 17.58
CA ALA A 225 8.05 6.61 16.81
C ALA A 225 7.88 7.63 15.68
N TYR A 226 6.71 7.69 15.03
CA TYR A 226 6.40 8.66 13.97
C TYR A 226 6.08 10.07 14.51
N PHE A 227 5.10 10.19 15.40
CA PHE A 227 4.52 11.46 15.88
C PHE A 227 5.27 12.09 17.06
N ALA A 228 6.16 11.34 17.73
CA ALA A 228 6.84 11.73 18.98
C ALA A 228 5.90 12.02 20.17
N THR A 229 4.61 11.67 20.07
CA THR A 229 3.59 11.82 21.12
C THR A 229 2.61 10.64 21.07
N GLY A 230 1.95 10.36 22.19
CA GLY A 230 0.89 9.34 22.30
C GLY A 230 -0.52 9.84 21.98
N GLU A 231 -0.69 11.13 21.68
CA GLU A 231 -2.00 11.75 21.39
C GLU A 231 -2.71 11.11 20.17
N HIS A 232 -1.96 10.46 19.29
CA HIS A 232 -2.50 9.86 18.07
C HIS A 232 -2.72 8.35 18.16
N ASP A 233 -2.41 7.72 19.29
CA ASP A 233 -2.46 6.26 19.45
C ASP A 233 -3.86 5.72 19.09
N SER A 234 -4.92 6.31 19.64
CA SER A 234 -6.30 5.88 19.37
C SER A 234 -6.72 6.11 17.92
N ARG A 235 -6.27 7.21 17.27
CA ARG A 235 -6.54 7.49 15.86
C ARG A 235 -5.88 6.44 14.95
N VAL A 236 -4.61 6.10 15.22
CA VAL A 236 -3.89 5.04 14.51
C VAL A 236 -4.57 3.68 14.71
N ARG A 237 -5.06 3.36 15.93
CA ARG A 237 -5.79 2.11 16.16
C ARG A 237 -7.14 2.05 15.44
N LEU A 238 -7.87 3.15 15.36
CA LEU A 238 -9.09 3.19 14.56
C LEU A 238 -8.78 2.98 13.07
N PHE A 239 -7.70 3.57 12.55
CA PHE A 239 -7.29 3.32 11.17
C PHE A 239 -6.78 1.90 10.91
N HIS A 240 -6.12 1.27 11.87
CA HIS A 240 -5.78 -0.16 11.82
C HIS A 240 -7.04 -1.02 11.58
N ILE A 241 -8.11 -0.75 12.34
CA ILE A 241 -9.40 -1.45 12.15
C ILE A 241 -9.93 -1.17 10.74
N MET A 242 -9.91 0.09 10.30
CA MET A 242 -10.41 0.49 8.98
C MET A 242 -9.63 -0.12 7.81
N SER A 243 -8.32 -0.32 7.96
CA SER A 243 -7.47 -1.03 7.00
C SER A 243 -7.98 -2.48 6.84
N ASN A 244 -8.08 -3.26 7.93
CA ASN A 244 -8.60 -4.63 7.86
C ASN A 244 -10.02 -4.70 7.28
N VAL A 245 -10.92 -3.80 7.69
CA VAL A 245 -12.30 -3.73 7.15
C VAL A 245 -12.29 -3.50 5.64
N THR A 246 -11.46 -2.59 5.14
CA THR A 246 -11.47 -2.20 3.73
C THR A 246 -10.78 -3.25 2.86
N TRP A 247 -9.60 -3.73 3.27
CA TRP A 247 -8.82 -4.70 2.51
C TRP A 247 -9.43 -6.10 2.50
N THR A 248 -10.33 -6.43 3.44
CA THR A 248 -11.22 -7.60 3.29
C THR A 248 -11.91 -7.61 1.93
N LEU A 249 -12.45 -6.47 1.48
CA LEU A 249 -13.17 -6.40 0.21
C LEU A 249 -12.23 -6.34 -1.00
N TRP A 250 -10.99 -5.92 -0.81
CA TRP A 250 -9.97 -5.97 -1.87
C TRP A 250 -9.81 -7.39 -2.38
N PHE A 251 -9.72 -8.39 -1.50
CA PHE A 251 -9.62 -9.80 -1.91
C PHE A 251 -10.85 -10.27 -2.67
N SER A 252 -12.05 -9.88 -2.24
CA SER A 252 -13.30 -10.18 -2.97
C SER A 252 -13.32 -9.57 -4.38
N VAL A 253 -12.92 -8.31 -4.50
CA VAL A 253 -12.86 -7.58 -5.78
C VAL A 253 -11.80 -8.18 -6.69
N HIS A 254 -10.60 -8.42 -6.16
CA HIS A 254 -9.50 -9.00 -6.92
C HIS A 254 -9.85 -10.40 -7.44
N HIS A 255 -10.38 -11.28 -6.58
CA HIS A 255 -10.80 -12.62 -6.98
C HIS A 255 -11.88 -12.56 -8.07
N GLY A 256 -12.91 -11.73 -7.88
CA GLY A 256 -14.06 -11.68 -8.78
C GLY A 256 -13.80 -11.00 -10.12
N LEU A 257 -12.84 -10.07 -10.20
CA LEU A 257 -12.63 -9.25 -11.40
C LEU A 257 -11.32 -9.53 -12.14
N LEU A 258 -10.29 -10.06 -11.48
CA LEU A 258 -8.98 -10.27 -12.11
C LEU A 258 -8.57 -11.75 -12.23
N ASP A 259 -9.02 -12.65 -11.33
CA ASP A 259 -8.71 -14.10 -11.25
C ASP A 259 -7.40 -14.54 -11.94
N ARG A 260 -6.25 -14.13 -11.37
CA ARG A 260 -4.92 -14.31 -11.99
C ARG A 260 -4.10 -15.45 -11.41
N GLN A 261 -4.51 -16.02 -10.28
CA GLN A 261 -3.76 -17.05 -9.56
C GLN A 261 -4.70 -18.13 -9.01
N ALA A 262 -4.82 -19.25 -9.73
CA ALA A 262 -5.71 -20.35 -9.39
C ALA A 262 -5.42 -21.00 -8.02
N ASP A 263 -4.19 -20.85 -7.50
CA ASP A 263 -3.75 -21.49 -6.24
C ASP A 263 -3.82 -20.55 -5.02
N PHE A 264 -4.26 -19.29 -5.17
CA PHE A 264 -4.38 -18.35 -4.06
C PHE A 264 -5.81 -18.33 -3.48
N ASP A 265 -5.94 -18.61 -2.19
CA ASP A 265 -7.26 -18.66 -1.52
C ASP A 265 -7.70 -17.26 -1.06
N TYR A 266 -8.19 -16.47 -2.01
CA TYR A 266 -8.71 -15.12 -1.76
C TYR A 266 -9.83 -15.10 -0.70
N ALA A 267 -10.66 -16.14 -0.62
CA ALA A 267 -11.78 -16.19 0.32
C ALA A 267 -11.28 -16.39 1.75
N ALA A 268 -10.28 -17.25 1.95
CA ALA A 268 -9.64 -17.44 3.24
C ALA A 268 -8.94 -16.15 3.72
N GLU A 269 -8.23 -15.44 2.83
CA GLU A 269 -7.57 -14.18 3.16
C GLU A 269 -8.58 -13.08 3.54
N ALA A 270 -9.67 -12.94 2.76
CA ALA A 270 -10.76 -12.02 3.08
C ALA A 270 -11.37 -12.31 4.46
N ALA A 271 -11.63 -13.58 4.76
CA ALA A 271 -12.17 -14.02 6.05
C ALA A 271 -11.18 -13.78 7.20
N GLY A 272 -9.88 -14.01 6.98
CA GLY A 272 -8.82 -13.74 7.94
C GLY A 272 -8.74 -12.27 8.32
N LYS A 273 -8.67 -11.36 7.34
CA LYS A 273 -8.70 -9.91 7.61
C LYS A 273 -9.98 -9.48 8.32
N PHE A 274 -11.13 -10.03 7.92
CA PHE A 274 -12.39 -9.67 8.56
C PHE A 274 -12.46 -10.13 10.01
N ALA A 275 -11.95 -11.33 10.32
CA ALA A 275 -11.84 -11.82 11.68
C ALA A 275 -10.95 -10.94 12.57
N ARG A 276 -9.84 -10.40 12.02
CA ARG A 276 -8.98 -9.43 12.72
C ARG A 276 -9.73 -8.12 13.00
N ALA A 277 -10.45 -7.59 12.00
CA ALA A 277 -11.30 -6.41 12.21
C ALA A 277 -12.32 -6.63 13.34
N LEU A 278 -13.02 -7.77 13.34
CA LEU A 278 -14.01 -8.09 14.37
C LEU A 278 -13.39 -8.21 15.77
N ARG A 279 -12.22 -8.84 15.88
CA ARG A 279 -11.45 -8.93 17.14
C ARG A 279 -11.14 -7.54 17.68
N ASP A 280 -10.74 -6.61 16.82
CA ASP A 280 -10.26 -5.30 17.23
C ASP A 280 -11.39 -4.26 17.38
N LEU A 281 -12.64 -4.62 17.09
CA LEU A 281 -13.82 -3.81 17.40
C LEU A 281 -14.18 -3.82 18.90
N ASP A 282 -13.65 -4.76 19.69
CA ASP A 282 -13.86 -4.73 21.13
C ASP A 282 -13.25 -3.46 21.75
N GLY A 283 -14.03 -2.72 22.52
CA GLY A 283 -13.60 -1.45 23.11
C GLY A 283 -13.49 -0.27 22.14
N VAL A 284 -13.91 -0.40 20.87
CA VAL A 284 -13.85 0.66 19.85
C VAL A 284 -14.49 1.99 20.30
N GLY A 285 -15.54 1.93 21.12
CA GLY A 285 -16.19 3.12 21.68
C GLY A 285 -15.24 4.01 22.47
N ARG A 286 -14.30 3.43 23.23
CA ARG A 286 -13.29 4.21 23.97
C ARG A 286 -12.31 4.90 23.02
N LEU A 287 -11.89 4.21 21.96
CA LEU A 287 -11.01 4.79 20.95
C LEU A 287 -11.69 5.96 20.23
N ILE A 288 -12.97 5.81 19.88
CA ILE A 288 -13.79 6.88 19.29
C ILE A 288 -13.88 8.09 20.23
N ASP A 289 -14.15 7.86 21.52
CA ASP A 289 -14.25 8.92 22.50
C ASP A 289 -12.90 9.63 22.75
N ASP A 290 -11.78 8.89 22.71
CA ASP A 290 -10.44 9.47 22.79
C ASP A 290 -10.16 10.39 21.60
N VAL A 291 -10.42 9.93 20.36
CA VAL A 291 -10.17 10.73 19.16
C VAL A 291 -11.04 11.99 19.13
N ARG A 292 -12.29 11.94 19.62
CA ARG A 292 -13.15 13.13 19.69
C ARG A 292 -12.70 14.19 20.71
N ARG A 293 -11.85 13.82 21.67
CA ARG A 293 -11.32 14.74 22.69
C ARG A 293 -10.13 15.58 22.20
N HIS A 294 -9.51 15.17 21.10
CA HIS A 294 -8.30 15.76 20.53
C HIS A 294 -8.58 16.37 19.16
#